data_AF-A0A2S6ABA1-F1
#
_entry.id   AF-A0A2S6ABA1-F1
#
_cell.length_a   1.000
_cell.length_b   1.000
_cell.length_c   1.000
_cell.angle_alpha   90.00
_cell.angle_beta   90.00
_cell.angle_gamma   90.00
#
_symmetry.space_group_name_H-M   'P 1'
#
loop_
_entity.id
_entity.type
_entity.pdbx_description
1 polymer ?
#
loop_
_entity_poly.entity_id
_entity_poly.type
_entity_poly.pdbx_seq_one_letter_code
_entity_poly.pdbx_strand_id
1 'polypeptide(L)'
;MRAAVAVCAAALTIAGGAMTAVADEPAAGLSVALTTIPGGEHAGVTPVPTLLVYSDGHAVDSPDAADPDRPADKAPRQRNGHVSLDAVHAAAEDAKKLAAADLGMPKDGNGGSTLLDFLGATPDQDVHLVVYSPGGTDGLTDAQKADRSRFADLCKKLVDAFVADR
;
A
#
# COMPACT_ATOMS: atom_id res chain seq x y z
N MET A 1 -37.61 -31.16 -61.83
CA MET A 1 -36.47 -31.43 -60.91
C MET A 1 -35.21 -30.84 -61.52
N ARG A 2 -34.30 -30.40 -60.65
CA ARG A 2 -33.30 -29.33 -60.82
C ARG A 2 -32.19 -29.60 -61.85
N ALA A 3 -31.68 -28.50 -62.39
CA ALA A 3 -30.58 -28.37 -63.35
C ALA A 3 -29.19 -28.63 -62.73
N ALA A 4 -28.24 -28.96 -63.61
CA ALA A 4 -26.84 -29.21 -63.34
C ALA A 4 -25.98 -27.93 -63.28
N VAL A 5 -24.72 -28.09 -62.82
CA VAL A 5 -23.45 -27.53 -63.35
C VAL A 5 -22.49 -26.91 -62.28
N ALA A 6 -21.27 -27.49 -62.29
CA ALA A 6 -19.90 -26.99 -62.08
C ALA A 6 -19.37 -26.30 -60.78
N VAL A 7 -18.34 -26.95 -60.23
CA VAL A 7 -16.93 -26.51 -60.01
C VAL A 7 -16.66 -25.03 -59.72
N CYS A 8 -16.00 -24.73 -58.59
CA CYS A 8 -14.83 -23.85 -58.55
C CYS A 8 -14.04 -23.99 -57.23
N ALA A 9 -12.71 -24.04 -57.37
CA ALA A 9 -11.72 -24.14 -56.33
C ALA A 9 -11.44 -22.78 -55.65
N ALA A 10 -10.62 -22.85 -54.59
CA ALA A 10 -9.88 -21.79 -53.90
C ALA A 10 -10.53 -21.20 -52.63
N ALA A 11 -9.91 -21.50 -51.50
CA ALA A 11 -9.75 -20.53 -50.41
C ALA A 11 -8.46 -20.83 -49.63
N LEU A 12 -7.42 -20.07 -50.00
CA LEU A 12 -6.28 -19.60 -49.23
C LEU A 12 -6.07 -20.19 -47.82
N THR A 13 -4.93 -20.86 -47.66
CA THR A 13 -4.21 -20.94 -46.38
C THR A 13 -3.73 -19.54 -45.98
N ILE A 14 -4.50 -18.84 -45.16
CA ILE A 14 -4.00 -17.67 -44.42
C ILE A 14 -3.45 -18.21 -43.09
N ALA A 15 -2.14 -18.40 -43.06
CA ALA A 15 -1.38 -18.45 -41.81
C ALA A 15 -1.42 -17.05 -41.17
N GLY A 16 -2.54 -16.72 -40.54
CA GLY A 16 -2.68 -15.55 -39.71
C GLY A 16 -2.37 -15.96 -38.28
N GLY A 17 -1.13 -15.74 -37.84
CA GLY A 17 -0.80 -15.79 -36.42
C GLY A 17 -1.66 -14.76 -35.71
N ALA A 18 -2.72 -15.20 -35.05
CA ALA A 18 -3.48 -14.38 -34.12
C ALA A 18 -2.54 -14.06 -32.95
N MET A 19 -1.89 -12.90 -33.01
CA MET A 19 -1.36 -12.25 -31.83
C MET A 19 -2.58 -11.90 -30.97
N THR A 20 -2.97 -12.78 -30.06
CA THR A 20 -3.86 -12.42 -28.98
C THR A 20 -3.17 -11.33 -28.18
N ALA A 21 -3.56 -10.08 -28.40
CA ALA A 21 -3.24 -9.01 -27.48
C ALA A 21 -3.82 -9.42 -26.13
N VAL A 22 -2.93 -9.75 -25.18
CA VAL A 22 -3.31 -9.85 -23.78
C VAL A 22 -3.66 -8.41 -23.39
N ALA A 23 -4.96 -8.12 -23.27
CA ALA A 23 -5.37 -6.91 -22.59
C ALA A 23 -4.81 -7.02 -21.17
N ASP A 24 -4.04 -6.04 -20.73
CA ASP A 24 -3.63 -5.96 -19.33
C ASP A 24 -4.88 -6.11 -18.48
N GLU A 25 -4.91 -7.13 -17.62
CA GLU A 25 -5.94 -7.22 -16.60
C GLU A 25 -5.85 -5.93 -15.78
N PRO A 26 -7.00 -5.29 -15.46
CA PRO A 26 -6.97 -4.12 -14.60
C PRO A 26 -6.25 -4.50 -13.31
N ALA A 27 -5.21 -3.74 -12.97
CA ALA A 27 -4.44 -3.99 -11.76
C ALA A 27 -5.40 -4.10 -10.57
N ALA A 28 -5.23 -5.13 -9.75
CA ALA A 28 -6.10 -5.37 -8.61
C ALA A 28 -6.11 -4.13 -7.72
N GLY A 29 -7.30 -3.64 -7.36
CA GLY A 29 -7.44 -2.46 -6.53
C GLY A 29 -6.76 -2.66 -5.18
N LEU A 30 -5.86 -1.73 -4.83
CA LEU A 30 -5.07 -1.80 -3.61
C LEU A 30 -5.15 -0.47 -2.86
N SER A 31 -5.66 -0.49 -1.64
CA SER A 31 -5.69 0.68 -0.76
C SER A 31 -4.56 0.60 0.28
N VAL A 32 -4.09 1.74 0.76
CA VAL A 32 -3.02 1.84 1.76
C VAL A 32 -3.45 2.73 2.91
N ALA A 33 -3.25 2.29 4.14
CA ALA A 33 -3.38 3.13 5.33
C ALA A 33 -2.08 3.12 6.12
N LEU A 34 -1.49 4.30 6.32
CA LEU A 34 -0.38 4.52 7.26
C LEU A 34 -0.93 5.24 8.48
N THR A 35 -0.88 4.58 9.64
CA THR A 35 -1.41 5.09 10.90
C THR A 35 -0.33 5.12 11.95
N THR A 36 -0.13 6.25 12.62
CA THR A 36 0.73 6.33 13.80
C THR A 36 -0.12 6.61 15.03
N ILE A 37 -0.02 5.71 16.01
CA ILE A 37 -0.66 5.80 17.32
C ILE A 37 0.38 6.34 18.30
N PRO A 38 0.20 7.54 18.86
CA PRO A 38 1.13 8.09 19.82
C PRO A 38 1.12 7.28 21.13
N GLY A 39 2.28 7.20 21.77
CA GLY A 39 2.43 6.57 23.08
C GLY A 39 2.05 7.50 24.25
N GLY A 40 2.20 7.00 25.47
CA GLY A 40 2.04 7.80 26.70
C GLY A 40 0.61 8.32 26.91
N GLU A 41 0.49 9.59 27.32
CA GLU A 41 -0.78 10.24 27.68
C GLU A 41 -1.78 10.33 26.51
N HIS A 42 -1.30 10.18 25.27
CA HIS A 42 -2.10 10.27 24.04
C HIS A 42 -2.60 8.91 23.52
N ALA A 43 -2.27 7.80 24.18
CA ALA A 43 -2.61 6.45 23.73
C ALA A 43 -4.13 6.16 23.67
N GLY A 44 -4.98 7.03 24.26
CA GLY A 44 -6.44 6.90 24.24
C GLY A 44 -7.17 7.67 23.14
N VAL A 45 -6.45 8.44 22.31
CA VAL A 45 -7.06 9.17 21.18
C VAL A 45 -7.35 8.19 20.05
N THR A 46 -8.55 8.26 19.46
CA THR A 46 -8.90 7.45 18.29
C THR A 46 -7.88 7.66 17.18
N PRO A 47 -7.16 6.61 16.73
CA PRO A 47 -6.19 6.74 15.66
C PRO A 47 -6.85 7.16 14.35
N VAL A 48 -6.15 8.02 13.62
CA VAL A 48 -6.52 8.48 12.28
C VAL A 48 -5.29 8.35 11.39
N PRO A 49 -5.42 7.87 10.14
CA PRO A 49 -4.26 7.70 9.26
C PRO A 49 -3.53 9.02 9.00
N THR A 50 -2.20 8.98 9.00
CA THR A 50 -1.37 10.09 8.50
C THR A 50 -1.34 10.10 6.98
N LEU A 51 -1.53 8.95 6.33
CA LEU A 51 -1.72 8.85 4.89
C LEU A 51 -2.75 7.75 4.60
N LEU A 52 -3.72 8.06 3.74
CA LEU A 52 -4.67 7.11 3.19
C LEU A 52 -4.60 7.19 1.67
N VAL A 53 -4.37 6.06 1.00
CA VAL A 53 -4.38 5.94 -0.47
C VAL A 53 -5.48 4.96 -0.85
N TYR A 54 -6.34 5.37 -1.78
CA TYR A 54 -7.42 4.55 -2.31
C TYR A 54 -6.95 3.76 -3.52
N SER A 55 -7.73 2.74 -3.90
CA SER A 55 -7.41 1.83 -5.01
C SER A 55 -7.26 2.48 -6.39
N ASP A 56 -7.73 3.72 -6.55
CA ASP A 56 -7.59 4.51 -7.78
C ASP A 56 -6.39 5.48 -7.74
N GLY A 57 -5.61 5.49 -6.65
CA GLY A 57 -4.47 6.36 -6.44
C GLY A 57 -4.82 7.73 -5.85
N HIS A 58 -6.11 8.05 -5.66
CA HIS A 58 -6.50 9.19 -4.84
C HIS A 58 -5.92 9.02 -3.43
N ALA A 59 -5.47 10.10 -2.80
CA ALA A 59 -4.85 10.05 -1.49
C ALA A 59 -5.26 11.24 -0.61
N VAL A 60 -5.31 10.99 0.70
CA VAL A 60 -5.50 12.00 1.74
C VAL A 60 -4.31 11.93 2.68
N ASP A 61 -3.55 13.01 2.74
CA ASP A 61 -2.46 13.19 3.69
C ASP A 61 -2.94 14.03 4.89
N SER A 62 -2.65 13.55 6.10
CA SER A 62 -3.02 14.15 7.38
C SER A 62 -1.79 14.28 8.28
N PRO A 63 -0.90 15.26 8.03
CA PRO A 63 0.44 15.28 8.61
C PRO A 63 0.46 15.53 10.12
N ASP A 64 -0.61 16.11 10.67
CA ASP A 64 -0.79 16.35 12.11
C ASP A 64 -1.68 15.29 12.80
N ALA A 65 -2.05 14.22 12.10
CA ALA A 65 -2.85 13.13 12.68
C ALA A 65 -2.18 12.51 13.92
N ALA A 66 -0.86 12.35 13.86
CA ALA A 66 -0.03 11.78 14.91
C ALA A 66 0.74 12.82 15.75
N ASP A 67 0.45 14.12 15.56
CA ASP A 67 1.08 15.17 16.34
C ASP A 67 0.58 15.11 17.80
N PRO A 68 1.46 14.88 18.79
CA PRO A 68 1.06 14.82 20.20
C PRO A 68 0.48 16.15 20.70
N ASP A 69 0.85 17.27 20.09
CA ASP A 69 0.38 18.59 20.48
C ASP A 69 -0.96 18.96 19.82
N ARG A 70 -1.51 18.10 18.94
CA ARG A 70 -2.83 18.33 18.34
C ARG A 70 -3.94 18.23 19.40
N PRO A 71 -4.83 19.24 19.52
CA PRO A 71 -5.99 19.14 20.40
C PRO A 71 -6.85 17.92 20.08
N ALA A 72 -7.20 17.12 21.10
CA ALA A 72 -7.93 15.87 20.92
C ALA A 72 -9.33 16.05 20.28
N ASP A 73 -9.94 17.22 20.44
CA ASP A 73 -11.25 17.59 19.89
C ASP A 73 -11.18 18.15 18.46
N LYS A 74 -9.99 18.38 17.92
CA LYS A 74 -9.81 18.88 16.56
C LYS A 74 -9.47 17.74 15.60
N ALA A 75 -10.22 17.66 14.51
CA ALA A 75 -9.86 16.81 13.39
C ALA A 75 -8.47 17.18 12.83
N PRO A 76 -7.67 16.21 12.35
CA PRO A 76 -6.44 16.49 11.63
C PRO A 76 -6.69 17.35 10.39
N ARG A 77 -5.67 18.12 9.99
CA ARG A 77 -5.68 18.83 8.71
C ARG A 77 -5.52 17.81 7.59
N GLN A 78 -6.44 17.82 6.64
CA GLN A 78 -6.41 16.92 5.49
C GLN A 78 -5.96 17.67 4.23
N ARG A 79 -5.14 17.01 3.42
CA ARG A 79 -4.73 17.45 2.09
C ARG A 79 -5.09 16.36 1.09
N ASN A 80 -5.94 16.69 0.12
CA ASN A 80 -6.22 15.79 -0.99
C ASN A 80 -5.05 15.81 -1.98
N GLY A 81 -4.86 14.68 -2.66
CA GLY A 81 -3.79 14.49 -3.60
C GLY A 81 -3.85 13.11 -4.21
N HIS A 82 -2.69 12.65 -4.68
CA HIS A 82 -2.54 11.34 -5.27
C HIS A 82 -1.19 10.72 -4.94
N VAL A 83 -1.15 9.38 -4.99
CA VAL A 83 0.08 8.58 -5.05
C VAL A 83 -0.05 7.70 -6.29
N SER A 84 1.02 7.58 -7.09
CA SER A 84 0.95 6.73 -8.28
C SER A 84 0.71 5.27 -7.90
N LEU A 85 -0.13 4.57 -8.66
CA LEU A 85 -0.39 3.15 -8.44
C LEU A 85 0.89 2.29 -8.56
N ASP A 86 1.83 2.70 -9.41
CA ASP A 86 3.15 2.06 -9.50
C ASP A 86 3.93 2.15 -8.17
N ALA A 87 3.87 3.30 -7.48
CA ALA A 87 4.50 3.45 -6.18
C ALA A 87 3.79 2.61 -5.11
N VAL A 88 2.46 2.53 -5.17
CA VAL A 88 1.66 1.70 -4.25
C VAL A 88 1.97 0.21 -4.43
N HIS A 89 1.99 -0.30 -5.66
CA HIS A 89 2.32 -1.70 -5.93
C HIS A 89 3.77 -2.03 -5.57
N ALA A 90 4.73 -1.15 -5.89
CA ALA A 90 6.12 -1.34 -5.50
C ALA A 90 6.27 -1.39 -3.96
N ALA A 91 5.57 -0.51 -3.25
CA ALA A 91 5.55 -0.50 -1.79
C ALA A 91 4.91 -1.77 -1.20
N ALA A 92 3.86 -2.30 -1.84
CA ALA A 92 3.21 -3.53 -1.42
C ALA A 92 4.12 -4.75 -1.57
N GLU A 93 4.89 -4.84 -2.65
CA GLU A 93 5.87 -5.91 -2.84
C GLU A 93 7.00 -5.85 -1.81
N ASP A 94 7.45 -4.64 -1.44
CA ASP A 94 8.41 -4.48 -0.34
C ASP A 94 7.79 -4.81 1.02
N ALA A 95 6.52 -4.47 1.23
CA ALA A 95 5.77 -4.81 2.44
C ALA A 95 5.62 -6.33 2.62
N LYS A 96 5.30 -7.08 1.55
CA LYS A 96 5.21 -8.55 1.59
C LYS A 96 6.52 -9.20 2.05
N LYS A 97 7.67 -8.68 1.59
CA LYS A 97 8.97 -9.16 2.04
C LYS A 97 9.20 -8.88 3.53
N LEU A 98 8.78 -7.70 4.00
CA LEU A 98 8.86 -7.32 5.41
C LEU A 98 7.90 -8.11 6.29
N ALA A 99 6.74 -8.53 5.79
CA ALA A 99 5.74 -9.27 6.56
C ALA A 99 6.26 -10.65 7.03
N ALA A 100 7.27 -11.18 6.35
CA ALA A 100 7.96 -12.40 6.76
C ALA A 100 9.08 -12.17 7.80
N ALA A 101 9.45 -10.91 8.07
CA ALA A 101 10.49 -10.56 9.01
C ALA A 101 9.94 -10.37 10.44
N ASP A 102 10.79 -10.61 11.44
CA ASP A 102 10.49 -10.24 12.82
C ASP A 102 10.89 -8.78 13.05
N LEU A 103 9.90 -7.91 13.23
CA LEU A 103 10.12 -6.48 13.51
C LEU A 103 10.43 -6.21 15.00
N GLY A 104 10.34 -7.24 15.85
CA GLY A 104 10.67 -7.20 17.27
C GLY A 104 9.78 -6.27 18.11
N MET A 105 9.90 -6.42 19.43
CA MET A 105 9.29 -5.52 20.41
C MET A 105 10.39 -4.99 21.33
N PRO A 106 10.64 -3.67 21.35
CA PRO A 106 11.57 -3.07 22.30
C PRO A 106 11.12 -3.29 23.74
N LYS A 107 12.07 -3.28 24.68
CA LYS A 107 11.74 -3.42 26.12
C LYS A 107 10.95 -2.24 26.68
N ASP A 108 11.14 -1.06 26.12
CA ASP A 108 10.44 0.18 26.43
C ASP A 108 9.14 0.30 25.63
N GLY A 109 8.10 -0.41 26.05
CA GLY A 109 6.82 -0.56 25.32
C GLY A 109 5.88 0.66 25.29
N ASN A 110 6.31 1.83 25.75
CA ASN A 110 5.44 3.02 25.87
C ASN A 110 5.52 3.98 24.68
N GLY A 111 6.28 3.67 23.63
CA GLY A 111 6.56 4.56 22.50
C GLY A 111 5.47 4.63 21.41
N GLY A 112 4.28 4.08 21.64
CA GLY A 112 3.20 4.04 20.65
C GLY A 112 3.43 2.98 19.56
N SER A 113 2.81 3.15 18.40
CA SER A 113 2.91 2.20 17.29
C SER A 113 2.75 2.88 15.93
N THR A 114 3.42 2.36 14.91
CA THR A 114 3.16 2.71 13.52
C THR A 114 2.67 1.48 12.78
N LEU A 115 1.54 1.62 12.10
CA LEU A 115 0.86 0.58 11.34
C LEU A 115 0.89 0.97 9.86
N LEU A 116 1.21 0.01 9.00
CA LEU A 116 1.12 0.14 7.56
C LEU A 116 0.31 -1.04 7.03
N ASP A 117 -0.90 -0.72 6.55
CA ASP A 117 -1.86 -1.69 6.05
C ASP A 117 -2.01 -1.51 4.53
N PHE A 118 -1.79 -2.57 3.77
CA PHE A 118 -2.18 -2.69 2.38
C PHE A 118 -3.41 -3.57 2.31
N LEU A 119 -4.50 -3.06 1.73
CA LEU A 119 -5.80 -3.72 1.68
C LEU A 119 -6.17 -4.00 0.24
N GLY A 120 -6.14 -5.27 -0.15
CA GLY A 120 -6.48 -5.72 -1.49
C GLY A 120 -7.98 -5.90 -1.68
N ALA A 121 -8.35 -6.46 -2.83
CA ALA A 121 -9.74 -6.82 -3.11
C ALA A 121 -10.20 -8.05 -2.32
N THR A 122 -9.26 -8.90 -1.88
CA THR A 122 -9.52 -10.08 -1.07
C THR A 122 -8.54 -10.16 0.10
N PRO A 123 -8.92 -10.76 1.25
CA PRO A 123 -8.08 -10.77 2.45
C PRO A 123 -6.71 -11.45 2.28
N ASP A 124 -6.56 -12.38 1.35
CA ASP A 124 -5.27 -13.04 1.05
C ASP A 124 -4.26 -12.11 0.35
N GLN A 125 -4.72 -10.94 -0.11
CA GLN A 125 -3.89 -9.88 -0.68
C GLN A 125 -3.44 -8.86 0.37
N ASP A 126 -4.02 -8.88 1.57
CA ASP A 126 -3.75 -7.91 2.61
C ASP A 126 -2.36 -8.10 3.20
N VAL A 127 -1.68 -6.99 3.49
CA VAL A 127 -0.40 -6.97 4.19
C VAL A 127 -0.50 -6.00 5.35
N HIS A 128 -0.35 -6.52 6.56
CA HIS A 128 -0.38 -5.75 7.79
C HIS A 128 0.99 -5.74 8.43
N LEU A 129 1.57 -4.56 8.57
CA LEU A 129 2.86 -4.37 9.23
C LEU A 129 2.67 -3.46 10.45
N VAL A 130 3.24 -3.86 11.59
CA VAL A 130 3.16 -3.10 12.83
C VAL A 130 4.54 -2.99 13.45
N VAL A 131 4.97 -1.77 13.76
CA VAL A 131 6.16 -1.50 14.56
C VAL A 131 5.74 -0.86 15.88
N TYR A 132 5.96 -1.59 16.97
CA TYR A 132 5.78 -1.10 18.33
C TYR A 132 6.97 -0.26 18.76
N SER A 133 6.70 0.90 19.37
CA SER A 133 7.69 1.87 19.84
C SER A 133 8.76 2.17 18.78
N PRO A 134 8.42 2.84 17.66
CA PRO A 134 9.29 2.97 16.49
C PRO A 134 10.70 3.53 16.77
N GLY A 135 10.85 4.40 17.76
CA GLY A 135 12.15 4.93 18.21
C GLY A 135 12.92 4.05 19.22
N GLY A 136 12.27 3.03 19.79
CA GLY A 136 12.85 2.10 20.75
C GLY A 136 13.72 1.03 20.06
N THR A 137 14.90 0.78 20.63
CA THR A 137 15.85 -0.24 20.11
C THR A 137 16.44 -1.15 21.19
N ASP A 138 16.16 -0.90 22.48
CA ASP A 138 16.66 -1.74 23.55
C ASP A 138 16.01 -3.13 23.49
N GLY A 139 16.84 -4.16 23.62
CA GLY A 139 16.44 -5.56 23.51
C GLY A 139 16.31 -6.08 22.07
N LEU A 140 16.47 -5.24 21.05
CA LEU A 140 16.41 -5.67 19.66
C LEU A 140 17.75 -6.25 19.16
N THR A 141 17.65 -7.30 18.36
CA THR A 141 18.75 -7.82 17.54
C THR A 141 19.08 -6.87 16.39
N ASP A 142 20.25 -7.01 15.79
CA ASP A 142 20.66 -6.15 14.66
C ASP A 142 19.81 -6.42 13.41
N ALA A 143 19.31 -7.64 13.22
CA ALA A 143 18.36 -7.97 12.16
C ALA A 143 17.04 -7.20 12.34
N GLN A 144 16.45 -7.25 13.55
CA GLN A 144 15.23 -6.50 13.88
C GLN A 144 15.41 -4.99 13.68
N LYS A 145 16.56 -4.42 14.08
CA LYS A 145 16.85 -2.99 13.83
C LYS A 145 16.90 -2.67 12.33
N ALA A 146 17.55 -3.52 11.54
CA ALA A 146 17.62 -3.35 10.08
C ALA A 146 16.25 -3.48 9.41
N ASP A 147 15.41 -4.42 9.85
CA ASP A 147 14.05 -4.60 9.33
C ASP A 147 13.14 -3.42 9.70
N ARG A 148 13.26 -2.90 10.93
CA ARG A 148 12.55 -1.68 11.34
C ARG A 148 13.02 -0.44 10.56
N SER A 149 14.30 -0.34 10.22
CA SER A 149 14.80 0.71 9.32
C SER A 149 14.14 0.60 7.95
N ARG A 150 14.05 -0.61 7.39
CA ARG A 150 13.37 -0.84 6.10
C ARG A 150 11.88 -0.49 6.17
N PHE A 151 11.22 -0.76 7.29
CA PHE A 151 9.83 -0.36 7.52
C PHE A 151 9.69 1.16 7.54
N ALA A 152 10.55 1.87 8.27
CA ALA A 152 10.55 3.33 8.33
C ALA A 152 10.81 3.95 6.95
N ASP A 153 11.77 3.41 6.20
CA ASP A 153 12.06 3.84 4.83
C ASP A 153 10.87 3.60 3.88
N LEU A 154 10.17 2.48 4.02
CA LEU A 154 8.96 2.18 3.25
C LEU A 154 7.85 3.20 3.54
N CYS A 155 7.58 3.49 4.81
CA CYS A 155 6.59 4.49 5.21
C CYS A 155 6.96 5.87 4.66
N LYS A 156 8.24 6.25 4.78
CA LYS A 156 8.74 7.52 4.25
C LYS A 156 8.57 7.62 2.73
N LYS A 157 8.90 6.56 1.98
CA LYS A 157 8.72 6.55 0.52
C LYS A 157 7.27 6.78 0.10
N LEU A 158 6.31 6.18 0.80
CA LEU A 158 4.88 6.38 0.52
C LEU A 158 4.44 7.83 0.78
N VAL A 159 4.85 8.41 1.91
CA VAL A 159 4.56 9.82 2.23
C VAL A 159 5.24 10.77 1.23
N ASP A 160 6.49 10.50 0.87
CA ASP A 160 7.23 11.31 -0.11
C ASP A 160 6.65 11.19 -1.53
N ALA A 161 5.97 10.08 -1.85
CA ALA A 161 5.29 9.87 -3.13
C ALA A 161 3.94 10.59 -3.25
N PHE A 162 3.41 11.13 -2.14
CA PHE A 162 2.19 11.93 -2.15
C PHE A 162 2.41 13.26 -2.88
N VAL A 163 1.50 13.55 -3.81
CA VAL A 163 1.46 14.81 -4.54
C VAL A 163 0.12 15.48 -4.26
N ALA A 164 0.16 16.64 -3.62
CA ALA A 164 -1.03 17.42 -3.31
C ALA A 164 -1.74 17.92 -4.58
N ASP A 165 -3.06 17.92 -4.55
CA ASP A 165 -3.86 18.58 -5.58
C ASP A 165 -3.63 20.10 -5.54
N ARG A 166 -3.64 20.73 -6.72
CA ARG A 166 -3.41 22.18 -6.88
C ARG A 166 -4.67 23.00 -6.64
#